data_AF-A0A4Q4X0V2-F1
#
_entry.id   AF-A0A4Q4X0V2-F1
#
_cell.length_a   1.000
_cell.length_b   1.000
_cell.length_c   1.000
_cell.angle_alpha   90.00
_cell.angle_beta   90.00
_cell.angle_gamma   90.00
#
_symmetry.space_group_name_H-M   'P 1'
#
loop_
_entity.id
_entity.type
_entity.pdbx_description
1 polymer ?
#
loop_
_entity_poly.entity_id
_entity_poly.type
_entity_poly.pdbx_seq_one_letter_code
_entity_poly.pdbx_strand_id
1 'polypeptide(L)' 'MALFSRDEYNINRRLQGSFTKVLVEAHKDDILLYVAAEIDKRIREGKLRIADMDLKDDIMNKLADKADRM' A
#
# COMPACT_ATOMS: atom_id res chain seq x y z
N MET A 1 2.51 -6.86 -6.34
CA MET A 1 1.59 -6.48 -7.43
C MET A 1 0.37 -5.90 -6.77
N ALA A 2 0.24 -4.57 -6.75
CA ALA A 2 -1.01 -3.96 -6.32
C ALA A 2 -2.08 -4.32 -7.35
N LEU A 3 -3.24 -4.82 -6.91
CA LEU A 3 -4.41 -4.88 -7.78
C LEU A 3 -4.76 -3.42 -8.08
N PHE A 4 -4.36 -2.91 -9.25
CA PHE A 4 -5.01 -1.74 -9.80
C PHE A 4 -6.52 -2.03 -9.78
N SER A 5 -7.32 -1.15 -9.20
CA SER A 5 -8.77 -1.24 -9.28
C SER A 5 -9.13 -1.40 -10.75
N ARG A 6 -9.58 -2.60 -11.13
CA ARG A 6 -10.00 -2.86 -12.51
C ARG A 6 -11.16 -1.93 -12.82
N ASP A 7 -11.09 -1.25 -13.96
CA ASP A 7 -12.21 -0.45 -14.42
C ASP A 7 -13.32 -1.38 -14.92
N GLU A 8 -14.26 -1.70 -14.04
CA GLU A 8 -15.44 -2.50 -14.35
C GLU A 8 -16.47 -1.65 -15.11
N TYR A 9 -16.17 -1.38 -16.38
CA TYR A 9 -16.94 -0.49 -17.25
C TYR A 9 -18.45 -0.78 -17.25
N ASN A 10 -18.84 -2.06 -17.31
CA ASN A 10 -20.24 -2.47 -17.33
C ASN A 10 -20.96 -2.18 -16.02
N ILE A 11 -20.26 -2.28 -14.90
CA ILE A 11 -20.78 -1.94 -13.56
C ILE A 11 -20.90 -0.42 -13.46
N ASN A 12 -19.85 0.32 -13.82
CA ASN A 12 -19.84 1.78 -13.80
C ASN A 12 -20.95 2.38 -14.66
N ARG A 13 -21.18 1.86 -15.86
CA ARG A 13 -22.27 2.31 -16.74
C ARG A 13 -23.67 2.09 -16.15
N ARG A 14 -23.88 0.99 -15.41
CA ARG A 14 -25.18 0.69 -14.78
C ARG A 14 -25.45 1.51 -13.53
N LEU A 15 -24.40 1.88 -12.79
CA LEU A 15 -24.50 2.64 -11.55
C LEU A 15 -24.44 4.16 -11.76
N GLN A 16 -24.13 4.60 -12.99
CA GLN A 16 -23.99 6.00 -13.37
C GLN A 16 -25.29 6.78 -13.05
N GLY A 17 -25.16 7.84 -12.24
CA GLY A 17 -26.27 8.72 -11.86
C GLY A 17 -27.07 8.31 -10.62
N SER A 18 -26.88 7.09 -10.09
CA SER A 18 -27.52 6.64 -8.84
C SER A 18 -26.55 6.51 -7.67
N PHE A 19 -25.24 6.44 -7.94
CA PHE A 19 -24.21 6.22 -6.94
C PHE A 19 -22.98 7.10 -7.20
N THR A 20 -22.37 7.58 -6.11
CA THR A 20 -21.08 8.28 -6.16
C THR A 20 -19.96 7.26 -6.20
N LYS A 21 -19.11 7.33 -7.22
CA LYS A 21 -17.87 6.55 -7.25
C LYS A 21 -16.92 7.10 -6.19
N VAL A 22 -16.58 6.27 -5.21
CA VAL A 22 -15.52 6.57 -4.24
C VAL A 22 -14.28 5.79 -4.66
N LEU A 23 -13.19 6.52 -4.88
CA LEU A 23 -11.89 5.92 -5.12
C LEU A 23 -11.36 5.41 -3.78
N VAL A 24 -11.14 4.08 -3.70
CA VAL A 24 -10.46 3.45 -2.57
C VAL A 24 -9.01 3.32 -2.99
N GLU A 25 -8.25 4.39 -2.73
CA GLU A 25 -6.82 4.47 -3.00
C GLU A 25 -6.10 4.34 -1.66
N ALA A 26 -5.06 3.50 -1.61
CA ALA A 26 -4.19 3.48 -0.45
C ALA A 26 -3.32 4.73 -0.50
N HIS A 27 -3.43 5.58 0.51
CA HIS A 27 -2.55 6.72 0.63
C HIS A 27 -1.16 6.27 1.10
N LYS A 28 -0.15 7.13 0.91
CA LYS A 28 1.21 6.88 1.40
C LYS A 28 1.25 6.45 2.87
N ASP A 29 0.40 7.01 3.72
CA ASP A 29 0.31 6.66 5.14
C ASP A 29 -0.21 5.23 5.36
N ASP A 30 -1.18 4.79 4.56
CA ASP A 30 -1.69 3.40 4.59
C ASP A 30 -0.58 2.42 4.18
N ILE A 31 0.21 2.80 3.17
CA ILE A 31 1.34 2.01 2.71
C ILE A 31 2.43 1.95 3.78
N LEU A 32 2.76 3.08 4.43
CA LEU A 32 3.73 3.12 5.52
C LEU A 32 3.31 2.21 6.68
N LEU A 33 2.02 2.24 7.06
CA LEU A 33 1.48 1.37 8.09
C LEU A 33 1.64 -0.11 7.73
N TYR A 34 1.31 -0.48 6.49
CA TYR A 34 1.48 -1.85 5.99
C TYR A 34 2.95 -2.28 5.99
N VAL A 35 3.85 -1.44 5.49
CA VAL A 35 5.29 -1.73 5.41
C VAL A 35 5.88 -1.90 6.81
N ALA A 36 5.52 -1.06 7.77
CA ALA A 36 5.94 -1.17 9.16
C ALA A 36 5.50 -2.52 9.77
N ALA A 37 4.24 -2.91 9.59
CA ALA A 37 3.70 -4.17 10.08
C ALA A 37 4.43 -5.39 9.47
N GLU A 38 4.75 -5.34 8.18
CA GLU A 38 5.45 -6.43 7.49
C GLU A 38 6.93 -6.53 7.87
N ILE A 39 7.61 -5.40 8.11
CA ILE A 39 8.98 -5.39 8.66
C ILE A 39 8.98 -6.04 10.04
N ASP A 40 8.09 -5.61 10.94
CA ASP A 40 8.02 -6.15 12.30
C ASP A 40 7.69 -7.65 12.28
N LYS A 41 6.79 -8.10 11.38
CA LYS A 41 6.50 -9.51 11.16
C LYS A 41 7.74 -10.29 10.75
N ARG A 42 8.52 -9.81 9.78
CA ARG A 42 9.73 -10.49 9.31
C ARG A 42 10.84 -10.52 10.35
N ILE A 43 10.95 -9.48 11.17
CA ILE A 43 11.85 -9.48 12.34
C ILE A 43 11.44 -10.57 13.32
N ARG A 44 10.15 -10.65 13.69
CA ARG A 44 9.63 -11.69 14.59
C ARG A 44 9.83 -13.10 14.04
N GLU A 45 9.65 -13.29 12.74
CA GLU A 45 9.84 -14.59 12.07
C GLU A 45 11.33 -14.93 11.83
N GLY A 46 12.27 -14.05 12.21
CA GLY A 46 13.70 -14.24 11.97
C GLY A 46 14.11 -14.16 10.49
N LYS A 47 13.21 -13.70 9.62
CA LYS A 47 13.43 -13.55 8.17
C LYS A 47 14.09 -12.22 7.80
N LEU A 48 14.18 -11.29 8.74
CA LEU A 48 14.82 -9.99 8.57
C LEU A 48 15.54 -9.61 9.86
N ARG A 49 16.81 -9.20 9.75
CA ARG A 49 17.59 -8.71 10.87
C ARG A 49 18.07 -7.30 10.55
N ILE A 50 17.53 -6.32 11.26
CA ILE A 50 17.91 -4.91 11.14
C ILE A 50 18.31 -4.46 12.55
N ALA A 51 19.55 -3.99 12.69
CA ALA A 51 20.07 -3.46 13.95
C ALA A 51 20.13 -1.93 13.96
N ASP A 52 20.07 -1.32 12.77
CA ASP A 52 20.15 0.12 12.55
C ASP A 52 18.74 0.68 12.31
N MET A 53 18.33 1.63 13.16
CA MET A 53 17.03 2.28 13.05
C MET A 53 16.95 3.20 11.83
N ASP A 54 18.04 3.87 11.46
CA ASP A 54 18.05 4.77 10.29
C ASP A 54 17.84 3.95 9.02
N LEU A 55 18.45 2.76 8.95
CA LEU A 55 18.23 1.81 7.86
C LEU A 55 16.77 1.31 7.80
N LYS A 56 16.10 1.13 8.95
CA LYS A 56 14.68 0.75 9.00
C LYS A 56 13.82 1.85 8.36
N ASP A 57 14.06 3.10 8.74
CA ASP A 57 13.30 4.25 8.25
C ASP A 57 13.54 4.48 6.75
N ASP A 58 14.77 4.33 6.29
CA ASP A 58 15.11 4.38 4.87
C ASP A 58 14.39 3.32 4.03
N ILE A 59 14.30 2.09 4.53
CA ILE A 59 13.59 1.00 3.85
C ILE A 59 12.09 1.32 3.81
N MET A 60 11.51 1.80 4.91
CA MET A 60 10.09 2.17 4.97
C MET A 60 9.75 3.26 3.94
N ASN A 61 10.53 4.33 3.92
CA ASN A 61 10.32 5.45 3.00
C ASN A 61 10.48 5.03 1.54
N LYS A 62 11.53 4.28 1.19
CA LYS A 62 11.76 3.79 -0.18
C LYS A 62 10.64 2.87 -0.67
N LEU A 63 10.11 2.01 0.20
CA LEU A 63 9.01 1.11 -0.17
C LEU A 63 7.69 1.87 -0.33
N ALA A 64 7.41 2.84 0.53
CA ALA A 64 6.22 3.68 0.43
C ALA A 64 6.26 4.58 -0.81
N ASP A 65 7.36 5.28 -1.06
CA ASP A 65 7.53 6.17 -2.21
C ASP A 65 7.43 5.42 -3.55
N LYS A 66 7.91 4.17 -3.60
CA LYS A 66 7.81 3.35 -4.80
C LYS A 66 6.38 2.90 -5.08
N ALA A 67 5.59 2.64 -4.04
CA ALA A 67 4.20 2.21 -4.17
C ALA A 67 3.25 3.38 -4.45
N ASP A 68 3.54 4.58 -3.94
CA ASP A 68 2.78 5.81 -4.21
C ASP A 68 2.95 6.32 -5.66
N ARG A 69 4.08 5.97 -6.31
CA ARG A 69 4.39 6.35 -7.70
C ARG A 69 4.03 5.30 -8.76
N MET A 70 3.31 4.24 -8.38
CA MET A 70 2.84 3.17 -9.29
C MET A 70 1.36 3.32 -9.61
#